data_AF-A0A5P9QCL9-F1
#
_entry.id   AF-A0A5P9QCL9-F1
#
_cell.length_a   1.000
_cell.length_b   1.000
_cell.length_c   1.000
_cell.angle_alpha   90.00
_cell.angle_beta   90.00
_cell.angle_gamma   90.00
#
_symmetry.space_group_name_H-M   'P 1'
#
loop_
_entity.id
_entity.type
_entity.pdbx_description
1 polymer ?
#
loop_
_entity_poly.entity_id
_entity_poly.type
_entity_poly.pdbx_seq_one_letter_code
_entity_poly.pdbx_strand_id
1 'polypeptide(L)'
;MTTSPRVAIEYCTQCRWMLRASWVAQELLTTFGARLGEVALVPGTGGVFRVSVRPDDGAAEQVIWDRSVESAFPELPQLKARLRDVVAPDLALGHTDRAARRAEGEPDA
;
A
#
# COMPACT_ATOMS: atom_id res chain seq x y z
N MET A 1 -23.76 7.44 4.73
CA MET A 1 -23.00 6.49 3.90
C MET A 1 -21.57 6.54 4.41
N THR A 2 -21.10 5.49 5.09
CA THR A 2 -19.69 5.38 5.48
C THR A 2 -18.88 5.16 4.21
N THR A 3 -17.90 6.01 3.95
CA THR A 3 -17.10 5.96 2.73
C THR A 3 -16.07 4.86 2.92
N SER A 4 -16.01 3.82 2.09
CA SER A 4 -14.98 2.78 2.27
C SER A 4 -13.56 3.33 1.99
N PRO A 5 -12.50 2.78 2.62
CA PRO A 5 -11.13 3.25 2.39
C PRO A 5 -10.72 3.18 0.93
N ARG A 6 -10.05 4.22 0.44
CA ARG A 6 -9.54 4.30 -0.93
C ARG A 6 -8.02 4.29 -0.92
N VAL A 7 -7.42 3.40 -1.72
CA VAL A 7 -5.97 3.41 -1.97
C VAL A 7 -5.70 3.97 -3.36
N ALA A 8 -4.66 4.79 -3.50
CA ALA A 8 -4.17 5.24 -4.81
C ALA A 8 -2.70 4.86 -4.98
N ILE A 9 -2.36 4.37 -6.17
CA ILE A 9 -1.01 4.05 -6.59
C ILE A 9 -0.66 4.97 -7.76
N GLU A 10 0.09 6.03 -7.46
CA GLU A 10 0.64 6.93 -8.46
C GLU A 10 1.92 6.32 -9.05
N TYR A 11 1.96 6.11 -10.37
CA TYR A 11 3.07 5.44 -11.04
C TYR A 11 3.56 6.17 -12.28
N CYS A 12 4.89 6.18 -12.45
CA CYS A 12 5.54 6.72 -13.64
C CYS A 12 5.21 5.88 -14.89
N THR A 13 4.48 6.50 -15.82
CA THR A 13 4.14 5.88 -17.12
C THR A 13 5.35 5.72 -18.03
N GLN A 14 6.24 6.72 -18.06
CA GLN A 14 7.48 6.72 -18.84
C GLN A 14 8.48 5.63 -18.41
N CYS A 15 8.39 5.21 -17.14
CA CYS A 15 9.28 4.23 -16.53
C CYS A 15 8.79 2.78 -16.72
N ARG A 16 7.64 2.59 -17.39
CA ARG A 16 6.96 1.29 -17.57
C ARG A 16 6.61 0.58 -16.26
N TRP A 17 6.26 1.34 -15.22
CA TRP A 17 5.93 0.78 -13.90
C TRP A 17 4.46 0.37 -13.73
N MET A 18 3.64 0.49 -14.77
CA MET A 18 2.24 0.04 -14.74
C MET A 18 2.11 -1.40 -14.27
N LEU A 19 2.92 -2.33 -14.76
CA LEU A 19 2.84 -3.75 -14.36
C LEU A 19 3.09 -3.94 -12.86
N ARG A 20 4.07 -3.22 -12.29
CA ARG A 20 4.33 -3.26 -10.85
C ARG A 20 3.17 -2.65 -10.07
N ALA A 21 2.63 -1.51 -10.52
CA ALA A 21 1.49 -0.87 -9.87
C ALA A 21 0.24 -1.77 -9.89
N SER A 22 -0.05 -2.42 -11.03
CA SER A 22 -1.16 -3.36 -11.16
C SER A 22 -0.99 -4.62 -10.30
N TRP A 23 0.23 -5.14 -10.17
CA TRP A 23 0.52 -6.26 -9.28
C TRP A 23 0.32 -5.88 -7.81
N VAL A 24 0.86 -4.73 -7.39
CA VAL A 24 0.61 -4.20 -6.04
C VAL A 24 -0.90 -4.04 -5.79
N ALA A 25 -1.66 -3.49 -6.74
CA ALA A 25 -3.11 -3.37 -6.60
C ALA A 25 -3.80 -4.73 -6.39
N GLN A 26 -3.44 -5.75 -7.17
CA GLN A 26 -3.97 -7.11 -7.03
C GLN A 26 -3.66 -7.69 -5.65
N GLU A 27 -2.44 -7.50 -5.15
CA GLU A 27 -2.02 -7.99 -3.84
C GLU A 27 -2.81 -7.33 -2.70
N LEU A 28 -3.06 -6.02 -2.79
CA LEU A 28 -3.85 -5.29 -1.79
C LEU A 28 -5.32 -5.74 -1.84
N LEU A 29 -5.93 -5.80 -3.02
CA LEU A 29 -7.32 -6.24 -3.17
C LEU A 29 -7.52 -7.70 -2.72
N THR A 30 -6.55 -8.57 -2.98
CA THR A 30 -6.58 -9.98 -2.53
C THR A 30 -6.46 -10.09 -1.02
N THR A 31 -5.61 -9.26 -0.40
CA THR A 31 -5.35 -9.32 1.05
C THR A 31 -6.49 -8.71 1.87
N PHE A 32 -7.02 -7.56 1.44
CA PHE A 32 -7.98 -6.78 2.23
C PHE A 32 -9.44 -6.98 1.80
N GLY A 33 -9.69 -7.50 0.59
CA GLY A 33 -11.03 -7.79 0.10
C GLY A 33 -11.99 -6.60 0.27
N ALA A 34 -13.14 -6.86 0.91
CA ALA A 34 -14.18 -5.87 1.15
C ALA A 34 -13.83 -4.78 2.18
N ARG A 35 -12.66 -4.88 2.85
CA ARG A 35 -12.16 -3.79 3.73
C ARG A 35 -11.69 -2.58 2.93
N LEU A 36 -11.38 -2.73 1.64
CA LEU A 36 -11.09 -1.62 0.73
C LEU A 36 -12.31 -1.33 -0.13
N GLY A 37 -12.59 -0.04 -0.35
CA GLY A 37 -13.57 0.39 -1.34
C GLY A 37 -13.02 0.29 -2.76
N GLU A 38 -11.81 0.77 -2.97
CA GLU A 38 -11.13 0.72 -4.26
C GLU A 38 -9.62 0.83 -4.13
N VAL A 39 -8.91 0.37 -5.17
CA VAL A 39 -7.51 0.68 -5.43
C VAL A 39 -7.41 1.34 -6.80
N ALA A 40 -7.02 2.61 -6.83
CA ALA A 40 -6.90 3.40 -8.05
C ALA A 40 -5.47 3.38 -8.58
N LEU A 41 -5.31 3.09 -9.86
CA LEU A 41 -4.04 3.28 -10.58
C LEU A 41 -4.02 4.69 -11.18
N VAL A 42 -3.10 5.53 -10.74
CA VAL A 42 -3.01 6.94 -11.12
C VAL A 42 -1.77 7.16 -12.00
N PRO A 43 -1.92 7.48 -13.29
CA PRO A 43 -0.78 7.79 -14.16
C PRO A 43 -0.03 9.05 -13.69
N GLY A 44 1.29 8.95 -13.58
CA GLY A 44 2.20 10.06 -13.28
C GLY A 44 3.46 10.05 -14.15
N THR A 45 4.38 10.96 -13.85
CA THR A 45 5.66 11.15 -14.55
C THR A 45 6.81 11.34 -13.54
N GLY A 46 8.05 11.52 -14.01
CA GLY A 46 9.16 11.91 -13.13
C GLY A 46 9.65 10.84 -12.16
N GLY A 47 9.50 9.55 -12.49
CA GLY A 47 9.97 8.47 -11.62
C GLY A 47 9.18 8.30 -10.32
N VAL A 48 7.93 8.77 -10.28
CA VAL A 48 7.01 8.59 -9.15
C VAL A 48 6.58 7.13 -9.00
N PHE A 49 6.64 6.65 -7.76
CA PHE A 49 5.92 5.46 -7.32
C PHE A 49 5.47 5.72 -5.88
N ARG A 50 4.22 6.16 -5.72
CA ARG A 50 3.66 6.57 -4.43
C ARG A 50 2.38 5.78 -4.17
N VAL A 51 2.23 5.31 -2.93
CA VAL A 51 1.00 4.68 -2.47
C VAL A 51 0.41 5.52 -1.35
N SER A 52 -0.83 5.97 -1.53
CA SER A 52 -1.59 6.73 -0.54
C SER A 52 -2.89 6.03 -0.18
N VAL A 53 -3.39 6.31 1.01
CA VAL A 53 -4.67 5.81 1.52
C VAL A 53 -5.49 6.95 2.08
N ARG A 54 -6.77 6.99 1.72
CA ARG A 54 -7.78 7.84 2.34
C ARG A 54 -8.68 6.95 3.20
N PRO A 55 -8.68 7.10 4.54
CA PRO A 55 -9.53 6.34 5.43
C PRO A 55 -11.02 6.66 5.28
N ASP A 56 -11.85 5.89 5.97
CA ASP A 56 -13.31 5.92 5.93
C ASP A 56 -13.97 7.00 6.81
N ASP A 57 -13.23 7.51 7.79
CA ASP A 57 -13.69 8.45 8.83
C ASP A 57 -13.58 9.94 8.46
N GLY A 58 -13.27 10.25 7.19
CA GLY A 58 -13.05 11.62 6.74
C GLY A 58 -11.67 12.18 7.09
N ALA A 59 -10.75 11.33 7.58
CA ALA A 59 -9.36 11.69 7.76
C ALA A 59 -8.69 12.09 6.44
N ALA A 60 -7.64 12.89 6.56
CA ALA A 60 -6.80 13.28 5.44
C ALA A 60 -6.17 12.05 4.76
N GLU A 61 -5.87 12.19 3.47
CA GLU A 61 -5.08 11.21 2.74
C GLU A 61 -3.68 11.08 3.37
N GLN A 62 -3.23 9.86 3.57
CA GLN A 62 -1.94 9.52 4.16
C GLN A 62 -1.08 8.77 3.15
N VAL A 63 0.20 9.13 3.03
CA VAL A 63 1.15 8.43 2.18
C VAL A 63 1.75 7.26 2.96
N ILE A 64 1.52 6.04 2.50
CA ILE A 64 2.07 4.82 3.14
C ILE A 64 3.38 4.37 2.50
N TRP A 65 3.63 4.79 1.26
CA TRP A 65 4.89 4.58 0.56
C TRP A 65 5.19 5.71 -0.40
N ASP A 66 6.44 6.19 -0.41
CA ASP A 66 6.96 7.08 -1.45
C ASP A 66 8.37 6.65 -1.84
N ARG A 67 8.54 6.21 -3.10
CA ARG A 67 9.84 5.80 -3.62
C ARG A 67 10.90 6.90 -3.52
N SER A 68 10.53 8.18 -3.60
CA SER A 68 11.49 9.28 -3.49
C SER A 68 12.09 9.42 -2.08
N VAL A 69 11.34 8.98 -1.06
CA VAL A 69 11.77 8.98 0.35
C VAL A 69 12.52 7.69 0.67
N GLU A 70 11.93 6.55 0.33
CA GLU A 70 12.46 5.22 0.67
C GLU A 70 13.63 4.81 -0.24
N SER A 71 13.84 5.52 -1.35
CA SER A 71 14.81 5.17 -2.41
C SER A 71 14.65 3.75 -2.96
N ALA A 72 13.50 3.11 -2.74
CA ALA A 72 13.21 1.73 -3.11
C ALA A 72 11.73 1.55 -3.48
N PHE A 73 11.42 0.41 -4.12
CA PHE A 73 10.04 -0.06 -4.26
C PHE A 73 9.59 -0.73 -2.97
N PRO A 74 8.28 -0.73 -2.67
CA PRO A 74 7.78 -1.40 -1.47
C PRO A 74 8.00 -2.90 -1.56
N GLU A 75 8.56 -3.47 -0.50
CA GLU A 75 8.39 -4.89 -0.21
C GLU A 75 6.93 -5.13 0.20
N LEU A 76 6.28 -6.10 -0.42
CA LEU A 76 4.85 -6.35 -0.19
C LEU A 76 4.48 -6.56 1.28
N PRO A 77 5.25 -7.31 2.08
CA PRO A 77 4.92 -7.49 3.48
C PRO A 77 4.85 -6.18 4.26
N GLN A 78 5.83 -5.31 4.03
CA GLN A 78 5.88 -4.00 4.67
C GLN A 78 4.73 -3.11 4.22
N LEU A 79 4.44 -3.07 2.92
CA LEU A 79 3.33 -2.27 2.39
C LEU A 79 1.97 -2.74 2.93
N LYS A 80 1.74 -4.07 2.99
CA LYS A 80 0.52 -4.65 3.56
C LYS A 80 0.41 -4.34 5.05
N ALA A 81 1.50 -4.42 5.81
CA ALA A 81 1.52 -4.06 7.22
C ALA A 81 1.15 -2.58 7.42
N ARG A 82 1.82 -1.66 6.72
CA ARG A 82 1.52 -0.21 6.80
C ARG A 82 0.08 0.11 6.41
N LEU A 83 -0.45 -0.51 5.35
CA LEU A 83 -1.83 -0.30 4.95
C LEU A 83 -2.82 -0.81 6.00
N ARG A 84 -2.59 -2.02 6.53
CA ARG A 84 -3.43 -2.60 7.58
C ARG A 84 -3.50 -1.66 8.77
N ASP A 85 -2.38 -1.13 9.24
CA ASP A 85 -2.35 -0.32 10.45
C ASP A 85 -3.25 0.92 10.33
N VAL A 86 -3.54 1.35 9.09
CA VAL A 86 -4.49 2.42 8.78
C VAL A 86 -5.93 1.93 8.59
N VAL A 87 -6.17 0.84 7.84
CA VAL A 87 -7.54 0.46 7.40
C VAL A 87 -8.17 -0.71 8.16
N ALA A 88 -7.36 -1.46 8.89
CA ALA A 88 -7.75 -2.73 9.51
C ALA A 88 -6.81 -3.11 10.67
N PRO A 89 -6.61 -2.26 11.69
CA PRO A 89 -5.63 -2.49 12.76
C PRO A 89 -5.90 -3.77 13.57
N ASP A 90 -7.12 -4.29 13.52
CA ASP A 90 -7.57 -5.53 14.14
C ASP A 90 -7.20 -6.81 13.34
N LEU A 91 -6.77 -6.67 12.09
CA LEU A 91 -6.53 -7.80 11.18
C LEU A 91 -5.13 -8.39 11.34
N ALA A 92 -5.04 -9.67 11.73
CA ALA A 92 -3.77 -10.39 11.70
C ALA A 92 -3.42 -10.84 10.27
N LEU A 93 -2.26 -10.45 9.73
CA LEU A 93 -1.82 -10.84 8.38
C LEU A 93 -0.93 -12.10 8.38
N GLY A 94 -0.70 -12.69 9.55
CA GLY A 94 -0.03 -13.97 9.72
C GLY A 94 1.42 -13.96 9.22
N HIS A 95 1.71 -14.71 8.16
CA HIS A 95 3.07 -14.80 7.60
C HIS A 95 3.58 -13.45 7.05
N THR A 96 2.66 -12.57 6.63
CA THR A 96 3.00 -11.24 6.13
C THR A 96 3.58 -10.37 7.27
N ASP A 97 3.08 -10.51 8.50
CA ASP A 97 3.58 -9.74 9.65
C ASP A 97 4.99 -10.12 10.03
N ARG A 98 5.29 -11.43 10.02
CA ARG A 98 6.65 -11.92 10.25
C ARG A 98 7.61 -11.46 9.16
N ALA A 99 7.16 -11.49 7.90
CA ALA A 99 7.96 -11.03 6.78
C ALA A 99 8.19 -9.51 6.81
N ALA A 100 7.21 -8.71 7.25
CA ALA A 100 7.36 -7.27 7.43
C ALA A 100 8.43 -6.94 8.49
N ARG A 101 8.36 -7.58 9.66
CA ARG A 101 9.37 -7.40 10.73
C ARG A 101 10.79 -7.73 10.28
N ARG A 102 10.95 -8.82 9.51
CA ARG A 102 12.24 -9.20 8.93
C ARG A 102 12.75 -8.19 7.89
N ALA A 103 11.86 -7.64 7.07
CA ALA A 103 12.21 -6.60 6.09
C ALA A 103 12.68 -5.31 6.77
N GLU A 104 12.21 -5.04 7.99
CA GLU A 104 12.60 -3.90 8.81
C GLU A 104 13.83 -4.16 9.69
N GLY A 105 14.40 -5.38 9.64
CA GLY A 105 15.60 -5.74 10.38
C GLY A 105 15.37 -6.11 11.85
N GLU A 106 14.13 -6.35 12.27
CA GLU A 106 13.79 -6.77 13.63
C GLU A 106 13.91 -8.31 13.75
N PRO A 107 14.63 -8.86 14.74
CA PRO A 107 14.77 -10.30 14.93
C PRO A 107 13.44 -10.97 15.33
N ASP A 108 13.26 -12.24 14.94
CA ASP A 108 12.17 -13.09 15.47
C ASP A 108 12.44 -13.33 16.96
N ALA A 109 11.52 -12.85 17.82
CA ALA A 109 11.52 -13.11 19.26
C ALA A 109 11.05 -14.54 19.57
#